data_AF-A0A0B7AF01-F1
#
_entry.id   AF-A0A0B7AF01-F1
#
_cell.length_a   1.000
_cell.length_b   1.000
_cell.length_c   1.000
_cell.angle_alpha   90.00
_cell.angle_beta   90.00
_cell.angle_gamma   90.00
#
_symmetry.space_group_name_H-M   'P 1'
#
loop_
_entity.id
_entity.type
_entity.pdbx_description
1 polymer ?
#
loop_
_entity_poly.entity_id
_entity_poly.type
_entity_poly.pdbx_seq_one_letter_code
_entity_poly.pdbx_strand_id
1 'polypeptide(L)'
;MDLLFKHRQYDLVLDVYTGLQRFNIDCVTLALGAHYHINTPESAEAARNMIRVLMQQYYLSRRALMYAAMLFLKQNLPHVALETLKHCREGTLVFNLQLMCYAKLGQIQDILKGLDEAVERANIITKPLNIRLYSDTMCEIRQAMAKCDNQRSVQKFDFLEKDLSGLGVFSLQTASVLLDKTIHGERHRLKESGKRKVVRVD
;
A
#
# COMPACT_ATOMS: atom_id res chain seq x y z
N MET A 1 8.95 10.35 -18.65
CA MET A 1 8.16 9.20 -18.14
C MET A 1 6.87 9.64 -17.45
N ASP A 2 6.88 10.66 -16.56
CA ASP A 2 5.66 11.11 -15.86
C ASP A 2 4.47 11.45 -16.77
N LEU A 3 4.73 12.12 -17.91
CA LEU A 3 3.69 12.49 -18.86
C LEU A 3 3.06 11.23 -19.49
N LEU A 4 3.88 10.28 -19.93
CA LEU A 4 3.42 8.98 -20.46
C LEU A 4 2.58 8.23 -19.43
N PHE A 5 3.05 8.20 -18.18
CA PHE A 5 2.33 7.55 -17.08
C PHE A 5 0.96 8.18 -16.83
N LYS A 6 0.88 9.53 -16.80
CA LYS A 6 -0.38 10.27 -16.64
C LYS A 6 -1.37 10.01 -17.78
N HIS A 7 -0.87 9.84 -19.00
CA HIS A 7 -1.66 9.50 -20.18
C HIS A 7 -1.89 7.99 -20.38
N ARG A 8 -1.56 7.17 -19.37
CA ARG A 8 -1.76 5.71 -19.38
C ARG A 8 -1.01 4.97 -20.49
N GLN A 9 0.05 5.57 -21.01
CA GLN A 9 0.93 4.95 -22.02
C GLN A 9 1.98 4.08 -21.30
N TYR A 10 1.53 3.03 -20.61
CA TYR A 10 2.36 2.23 -19.71
C TYR A 10 3.45 1.45 -20.44
N ASP A 11 3.17 0.93 -21.63
CA ASP A 11 4.19 0.24 -22.44
C ASP A 11 5.34 1.19 -22.80
N LEU A 12 5.02 2.42 -23.24
CA LEU A 12 6.03 3.44 -23.52
C LEU A 12 6.80 3.88 -22.27
N VAL A 13 6.19 3.84 -21.08
CA VAL A 13 6.92 4.06 -19.82
C VAL A 13 8.00 2.99 -19.65
N LEU A 14 7.66 1.72 -19.90
CA LEU A 14 8.62 0.61 -19.80
C LEU A 14 9.71 0.70 -20.88
N ASP A 15 9.36 1.05 -22.12
CA ASP A 15 10.33 1.24 -23.20
C ASP A 15 11.34 2.35 -22.89
N VAL A 16 10.87 3.48 -22.33
CA VAL A 16 11.78 4.55 -21.90
C VAL A 16 12.63 4.11 -20.71
N TYR A 17 12.08 3.33 -19.78
CA TYR A 17 12.81 2.82 -18.62
C TYR A 17 13.96 1.88 -19.02
N THR A 18 13.73 0.96 -19.97
CA THR A 18 14.77 0.03 -20.45
C THR A 18 15.92 0.73 -21.17
N GLY A 19 15.67 1.91 -21.76
CA GLY A 19 16.68 2.75 -22.37
C GLY A 19 17.53 3.58 -21.38
N LEU A 20 17.22 3.58 -20.09
CA LEU A 20 17.97 4.36 -19.10
C LEU A 20 19.33 3.72 -18.78
N GLN A 21 20.39 4.50 -18.95
CA GLN A 21 21.75 4.05 -18.61
C GLN A 21 22.13 4.24 -17.14
N ARG A 22 21.36 5.03 -16.39
CA ARG A 22 21.65 5.36 -14.99
C ARG A 22 20.43 5.12 -14.11
N PHE A 23 20.68 4.63 -12.90
CA PHE A 23 19.64 4.43 -11.91
C PHE A 23 18.96 5.76 -11.56
N ASN A 24 17.63 5.76 -11.60
CA ASN A 24 16.79 6.86 -11.11
C ASN A 24 15.58 6.27 -10.37
N ILE A 25 15.45 6.61 -9.08
CA ILE A 25 14.43 6.05 -8.20
C ILE A 25 12.99 6.39 -8.61
N ASP A 26 12.78 7.57 -9.20
CA ASP A 26 11.46 8.00 -9.68
C ASP A 26 11.08 7.23 -10.95
N CYS A 27 12.04 7.04 -11.86
CA CYS A 27 11.85 6.20 -13.04
C CYS A 27 11.51 4.75 -12.67
N VAL A 28 12.20 4.17 -11.67
CA VAL A 28 11.86 2.83 -11.14
C VAL A 28 10.44 2.80 -10.56
N THR A 29 10.07 3.84 -9.82
CA THR A 29 8.71 3.95 -9.24
C THR A 29 7.65 3.94 -10.33
N LEU A 30 7.87 4.68 -11.42
CA LEU A 30 6.96 4.72 -12.57
C LEU A 30 6.94 3.39 -13.34
N ALA A 31 8.08 2.72 -13.50
CA ALA A 31 8.16 1.42 -14.16
C ALA A 31 7.39 0.33 -13.39
N LEU A 32 7.57 0.25 -12.07
CA LEU A 32 6.77 -0.66 -11.24
C LEU A 32 5.28 -0.27 -11.21
N GLY A 33 4.98 1.03 -11.25
CA GLY A 33 3.61 1.51 -11.42
C GLY A 33 3.01 1.09 -12.77
N ALA A 34 3.78 1.11 -13.86
CA ALA A 34 3.34 0.70 -15.18
C ALA A 34 3.02 -0.80 -15.21
N HIS A 35 3.90 -1.65 -14.65
CA HIS A 35 3.60 -3.07 -14.46
C HIS A 35 2.34 -3.31 -13.62
N TYR A 36 2.13 -2.54 -12.56
CA TYR A 36 0.90 -2.61 -11.75
C TYR A 36 -0.36 -2.29 -12.55
N HIS A 37 -0.31 -1.31 -13.45
CA HIS A 37 -1.47 -0.93 -14.29
C HIS A 37 -1.70 -1.90 -15.45
N ILE A 38 -0.64 -2.45 -16.04
CA ILE A 38 -0.74 -3.50 -17.08
C ILE A 38 -1.31 -4.80 -16.48
N ASN A 39 -0.88 -5.16 -15.27
CA ASN A 39 -1.47 -6.24 -14.46
C ASN A 39 -1.58 -7.60 -15.17
N THR A 40 -0.49 -8.05 -15.79
CA THR A 40 -0.36 -9.41 -16.34
C THR A 40 0.59 -10.28 -15.50
N PRO A 41 0.54 -11.62 -15.62
CA PRO A 41 1.52 -12.51 -15.00
C PRO A 41 2.97 -12.15 -15.39
N GLU A 42 3.19 -11.79 -16.65
CA GLU A 42 4.50 -11.36 -17.16
C GLU A 42 4.94 -10.06 -16.49
N SER A 43 4.02 -9.13 -16.25
CA SER A 43 4.30 -7.89 -15.53
C SER A 43 4.70 -8.15 -14.08
N ALA A 44 4.08 -9.12 -13.42
CA ALA A 44 4.47 -9.52 -12.07
C ALA A 44 5.86 -10.15 -12.05
N GLU A 45 6.16 -11.06 -12.98
CA GLU A 45 7.49 -11.68 -13.05
C GLU A 45 8.58 -10.64 -13.37
N ALA A 46 8.30 -9.71 -14.29
CA ALA A 46 9.20 -8.60 -14.61
C ALA A 46 9.42 -7.69 -13.39
N ALA A 47 8.35 -7.31 -12.67
CA ALA A 47 8.44 -6.51 -11.45
C ALA A 47 9.24 -7.22 -10.36
N ARG A 48 9.04 -8.52 -10.17
CA ARG A 48 9.76 -9.35 -9.20
C ARG A 48 11.25 -9.38 -9.51
N ASN A 49 11.61 -9.61 -10.77
CA ASN A 49 13.01 -9.61 -11.20
C ASN A 49 13.65 -8.23 -11.06
N MET A 50 12.93 -7.17 -11.43
CA MET A 50 13.39 -5.78 -11.27
C MET A 50 13.71 -5.47 -9.79
N ILE A 51 12.80 -5.81 -8.87
CA ILE A 51 13.02 -5.59 -7.43
C ILE A 51 14.21 -6.40 -6.93
N ARG A 52 14.28 -7.69 -7.27
CA ARG A 52 15.37 -8.58 -6.84
C ARG A 52 16.73 -8.04 -7.25
N VAL A 53 16.88 -7.56 -8.48
CA VAL A 53 18.15 -7.00 -8.99
C VAL A 53 18.44 -5.66 -8.34
N LEU A 54 17.49 -4.72 -8.33
CA LEU A 54 17.74 -3.37 -7.84
C LEU A 54 18.02 -3.33 -6.33
N MET A 55 17.36 -4.18 -5.55
CA MET A 55 17.54 -4.22 -4.09
C MET A 55 18.90 -4.76 -3.64
N GLN A 56 19.69 -5.35 -4.55
CA GLN A 56 21.08 -5.73 -4.25
C GLN A 56 22.00 -4.51 -4.12
N GLN A 57 21.65 -3.37 -4.74
CA GLN A 57 22.52 -2.20 -4.85
C GLN A 57 21.86 -0.91 -4.39
N TYR A 58 20.53 -0.83 -4.42
CA TYR A 58 19.79 0.40 -4.21
C TYR A 58 18.60 0.20 -3.26
N TYR A 59 18.25 1.27 -2.55
CA TYR A 59 17.00 1.34 -1.82
C TYR A 59 15.89 1.84 -2.75
N LEU A 60 14.77 1.10 -2.77
CA LEU A 60 13.60 1.47 -3.56
C LEU A 60 12.67 2.40 -2.79
N SER A 61 11.91 3.22 -3.52
CA SER A 61 10.91 4.08 -2.89
C SER A 61 9.79 3.23 -2.30
N ARG A 62 9.18 3.69 -1.20
CA ARG A 62 8.01 3.02 -0.61
C ARG A 62 6.89 2.83 -1.64
N ARG A 63 6.67 3.84 -2.50
CA ARG A 63 5.63 3.80 -3.52
C ARG A 63 5.93 2.74 -4.59
N ALA A 64 7.19 2.60 -4.99
CA ALA A 64 7.63 1.56 -5.93
C ALA A 64 7.31 0.16 -5.38
N LEU A 65 7.67 -0.09 -4.12
CA LEU A 65 7.39 -1.36 -3.44
C LEU A 65 5.89 -1.62 -3.23
N MET A 66 5.10 -0.58 -2.95
CA MET A 66 3.64 -0.72 -2.82
C MET A 66 2.96 -1.03 -4.17
N TYR A 67 3.41 -0.45 -5.28
CA TYR A 67 2.93 -0.85 -6.62
C TYR A 67 3.18 -2.32 -6.89
N ALA A 68 4.39 -2.78 -6.62
CA ALA A 68 4.73 -4.19 -6.78
C ALA A 68 3.93 -5.11 -5.85
N ALA A 69 3.81 -4.77 -4.56
CA ALA A 69 3.03 -5.57 -3.61
C ALA A 69 1.55 -5.69 -4.03
N MET A 70 0.95 -4.60 -4.49
CA MET A 70 -0.44 -4.60 -4.97
C MET A 70 -0.59 -5.40 -6.27
N LEU A 71 0.40 -5.35 -7.18
CA LEU A 71 0.45 -6.19 -8.37
C LEU A 71 0.51 -7.67 -7.99
N PHE A 72 1.39 -8.05 -7.07
CA PHE A 72 1.49 -9.43 -6.58
C PHE A 72 0.19 -9.91 -5.93
N LEU A 73 -0.48 -9.06 -5.15
CA LEU A 73 -1.80 -9.37 -4.59
C LEU A 73 -2.86 -9.61 -5.68
N LYS A 74 -2.89 -8.80 -6.74
CA LYS A 74 -3.80 -8.99 -7.88
C LYS A 74 -3.53 -10.26 -8.67
N GLN A 75 -2.26 -10.71 -8.71
CA GLN A 75 -1.84 -11.95 -9.36
C GLN A 75 -1.89 -13.17 -8.42
N ASN A 76 -2.56 -13.08 -7.27
CA ASN A 76 -2.67 -14.15 -6.28
C ASN A 76 -1.30 -14.67 -5.76
N LEU A 77 -0.33 -13.77 -5.60
CA LEU A 77 1.00 -14.04 -5.04
C LEU A 77 1.19 -13.33 -3.67
N PRO A 78 0.34 -13.57 -2.66
CA PRO A 78 0.39 -12.83 -1.39
C PRO A 78 1.68 -13.03 -0.59
N HIS A 79 2.37 -14.18 -0.72
CA HIS A 79 3.67 -14.39 -0.08
C HIS A 79 4.74 -13.43 -0.60
N VAL A 80 4.80 -13.25 -1.92
CA VAL A 80 5.75 -12.33 -2.58
C VAL A 80 5.41 -10.88 -2.22
N ALA A 81 4.11 -10.56 -2.13
CA ALA A 81 3.65 -9.26 -1.65
C ALA A 81 4.14 -8.97 -0.23
N LEU A 82 3.99 -9.91 0.72
CA LEU A 82 4.49 -9.75 2.09
C LEU A 82 6.00 -9.56 2.14
N GLU A 83 6.77 -10.37 1.40
CA GLU A 83 8.23 -10.22 1.32
C GLU A 83 8.62 -8.82 0.83
N THR A 84 7.93 -8.33 -0.21
CA THR A 84 8.15 -6.98 -0.74
C THR A 84 7.83 -5.90 0.30
N LEU A 85 6.73 -6.07 1.06
CA LEU A 85 6.29 -5.10 2.08
C LEU A 85 7.22 -5.05 3.29
N LYS A 86 7.98 -6.11 3.61
CA LYS A 86 9.00 -6.09 4.70
C LYS A 86 10.07 -5.03 4.49
N HIS A 87 10.28 -4.59 3.25
CA HIS A 87 11.23 -3.55 2.90
C HIS A 87 10.64 -2.13 2.94
N CYS A 88 9.33 -2.00 3.20
CA CYS A 88 8.68 -0.72 3.40
C CYS A 88 8.79 -0.29 4.86
N ARG A 89 9.00 1.01 5.08
CA ARG A 89 8.73 1.60 6.40
C ARG A 89 7.25 1.51 6.72
N GLU A 90 6.94 1.24 7.98
CA GLU A 90 5.58 1.21 8.52
C GLU A 90 4.74 2.41 8.11
N GLY A 91 3.44 2.18 7.90
CA GLY A 91 2.47 3.20 7.55
C GLY A 91 1.10 2.61 7.21
N THR A 92 0.06 3.43 7.23
CA THR A 92 -1.33 2.98 7.08
C THR A 92 -1.57 2.15 5.82
N LEU A 93 -1.03 2.55 4.67
CA LEU A 93 -1.21 1.79 3.42
C LEU A 93 -0.46 0.45 3.43
N VAL A 94 0.76 0.42 3.97
CA VAL A 94 1.55 -0.82 4.12
C VAL A 94 0.81 -1.80 5.02
N PHE A 95 0.29 -1.32 6.14
CA PHE A 95 -0.49 -2.10 7.10
C PHE A 95 -1.76 -2.70 6.47
N ASN A 96 -2.51 -1.92 5.69
CA ASN A 96 -3.67 -2.41 4.96
C ASN A 96 -3.29 -3.49 3.93
N LEU A 97 -2.20 -3.30 3.20
CA LEU A 97 -1.71 -4.30 2.23
C LEU A 97 -1.26 -5.59 2.94
N GLN A 98 -0.61 -5.51 4.10
CA GLN A 98 -0.26 -6.69 4.91
C GLN A 98 -1.50 -7.47 5.35
N LEU A 99 -2.52 -6.77 5.86
CA LEU A 99 -3.80 -7.39 6.22
C LEU A 99 -4.48 -8.08 5.02
N MET A 100 -4.45 -7.46 3.83
CA MET A 100 -4.95 -8.08 2.60
C MET A 100 -4.15 -9.35 2.24
N CYS A 101 -2.83 -9.36 2.45
CA CYS A 101 -2.02 -10.55 2.25
C CYS A 101 -2.41 -11.67 3.22
N TYR A 102 -2.53 -11.36 4.52
CA TYR A 102 -2.95 -12.34 5.53
C TYR A 102 -4.34 -12.91 5.24
N ALA A 103 -5.27 -12.07 4.79
CA ALA A 103 -6.59 -12.49 4.33
C ALA A 103 -6.51 -13.48 3.16
N LYS A 104 -5.73 -13.18 2.11
CA LYS A 104 -5.56 -14.09 0.97
C LYS A 104 -4.82 -15.39 1.33
N LEU A 105 -3.97 -15.36 2.35
CA LEU A 105 -3.28 -16.54 2.88
C LEU A 105 -4.12 -17.37 3.86
N GLY A 106 -5.31 -16.89 4.25
CA GLY A 106 -6.11 -17.54 5.30
C GLY A 106 -5.44 -17.50 6.68
N GLN A 107 -4.51 -16.57 6.91
CA GLN A 107 -3.79 -16.42 8.18
C GLN A 107 -4.64 -15.65 9.21
N ILE A 108 -5.70 -16.28 9.68
CA ILE A 108 -6.73 -15.66 10.54
C ILE A 108 -6.17 -15.05 11.82
N GLN A 109 -5.18 -15.72 12.44
CA GLN A 109 -4.58 -15.20 13.68
C GLN A 109 -3.80 -13.91 13.45
N ASP A 110 -3.13 -13.77 12.30
CA ASP A 110 -2.37 -12.57 11.97
C ASP A 110 -3.29 -11.42 11.57
N ILE A 111 -4.43 -11.72 10.93
CA ILE A 111 -5.51 -10.74 10.73
C ILE A 111 -6.01 -10.22 12.07
N LEU A 112 -6.36 -11.11 13.01
CA LEU A 112 -6.89 -10.72 14.32
C LEU A 112 -5.89 -9.90 15.12
N LYS A 113 -4.60 -10.28 15.13
CA LYS A 113 -3.53 -9.49 15.75
C LYS A 113 -3.40 -8.10 15.13
N GLY A 114 -3.48 -8.01 13.80
CA GLY A 114 -3.48 -6.71 13.13
C GLY A 114 -4.69 -5.86 13.51
N LEU A 115 -5.89 -6.44 13.61
CA LEU A 115 -7.07 -5.70 14.06
C LEU A 115 -6.96 -5.25 15.52
N ASP A 116 -6.42 -6.07 16.41
CA ASP A 116 -6.10 -5.67 17.79
C ASP A 116 -5.15 -4.46 17.80
N GLU A 117 -4.07 -4.52 17.01
CA GLU A 117 -3.12 -3.41 16.87
C GLU A 117 -3.79 -2.15 16.29
N ALA A 118 -4.75 -2.30 15.38
CA ALA A 118 -5.52 -1.18 14.85
C ALA A 118 -6.36 -0.51 15.94
N VAL A 119 -6.98 -1.29 16.84
CA VAL A 119 -7.71 -0.77 18.00
C VAL A 119 -6.77 -0.01 18.93
N GLU A 120 -5.62 -0.59 19.27
CA GLU A 120 -4.61 0.05 20.12
C GLU A 120 -4.14 1.38 19.53
N ARG A 121 -3.78 1.41 18.24
CA ARG A 121 -3.34 2.62 17.53
C ARG A 121 -4.45 3.68 17.45
N ALA A 122 -5.71 3.28 17.31
CA ALA A 122 -6.85 4.17 17.23
C ALA A 122 -7.18 4.84 18.56
N ASN A 123 -6.95 4.14 19.68
CA ASN A 123 -7.15 4.67 21.03
C ASN A 123 -6.08 5.72 21.45
N ILE A 124 -5.01 5.90 20.66
CA ILE A 124 -4.01 6.94 20.91
C ILE A 124 -4.60 8.32 20.54
N ILE A 125 -5.20 8.98 21.54
CA ILE A 125 -5.89 10.28 21.42
C ILE A 125 -5.00 11.36 20.78
N THR A 126 -3.69 11.31 21.00
CA THR A 126 -2.75 12.32 20.48
C THR A 126 -2.58 12.25 18.96
N LYS A 127 -3.03 11.18 18.30
CA LYS A 127 -2.88 10.98 16.85
C LYS A 127 -4.12 10.31 16.24
N PRO A 128 -5.27 11.01 16.18
CA PRO A 128 -6.58 10.45 15.81
C PRO A 128 -6.71 10.02 14.34
N LEU A 129 -5.65 10.13 13.52
CA LEU A 129 -5.61 9.71 12.11
C LEU A 129 -4.45 8.75 11.82
N ASN A 130 -3.85 8.15 12.85
CA ASN A 130 -2.70 7.27 12.70
C ASN A 130 -3.02 5.94 12.01
N ILE A 131 -4.27 5.52 12.05
CA ILE A 131 -4.73 4.28 11.44
C ILE A 131 -6.05 4.54 10.71
N ARG A 132 -6.16 3.97 9.52
CA ARG A 132 -7.41 3.84 8.79
C ARG A 132 -7.43 2.47 8.13
N LEU A 133 -8.58 1.83 8.15
CA LEU A 133 -8.81 0.58 7.44
C LEU A 133 -9.61 0.87 6.18
N TYR A 134 -9.05 0.51 5.03
CA TYR A 134 -9.63 0.80 3.72
C TYR A 134 -10.72 -0.21 3.37
N SER A 135 -11.64 0.22 2.51
CA SER A 135 -12.84 -0.56 2.20
C SER A 135 -12.53 -1.89 1.52
N ASP A 136 -11.53 -1.91 0.63
CA ASP A 136 -11.04 -3.13 -0.03
C ASP A 136 -10.32 -4.06 0.95
N THR A 137 -9.56 -3.52 1.90
CA THR A 137 -8.94 -4.31 2.98
C THR A 137 -9.98 -5.00 3.85
N MET A 138 -10.99 -4.28 4.32
CA MET A 138 -12.07 -4.88 5.13
C MET A 138 -12.90 -5.89 4.34
N CYS A 139 -13.09 -5.67 3.04
CA CYS A 139 -13.76 -6.63 2.17
C CYS A 139 -13.01 -7.97 2.13
N GLU A 140 -11.71 -7.95 1.88
CA GLU A 140 -10.86 -9.15 1.86
C GLU A 140 -10.84 -9.86 3.22
N ILE A 141 -10.76 -9.11 4.32
CA ILE A 141 -10.81 -9.67 5.68
C ILE A 141 -12.15 -10.37 5.93
N ARG A 142 -13.29 -9.71 5.63
CA ARG A 142 -14.62 -10.32 5.81
C ARG A 142 -14.78 -11.58 4.99
N GLN A 143 -14.28 -11.60 3.76
CA GLN A 143 -14.29 -12.79 2.91
C GLN A 143 -13.45 -13.93 3.50
N ALA A 144 -12.28 -13.62 4.09
CA ALA A 144 -11.46 -14.61 4.77
C ALA A 144 -12.15 -15.15 6.04
N MET A 145 -12.80 -14.28 6.81
CA MET A 145 -13.55 -14.66 8.02
C MET A 145 -14.79 -15.51 7.71
N ALA A 146 -15.49 -15.23 6.61
CA ALA A 146 -16.63 -16.03 6.17
C ALA A 146 -16.26 -17.47 5.80
N LYS A 147 -14.99 -17.72 5.45
CA LYS A 147 -14.43 -19.05 5.17
C LYS A 147 -13.79 -19.70 6.40
N CYS A 148 -13.81 -19.04 7.56
CA CYS A 148 -13.17 -19.52 8.78
C CYS A 148 -14.13 -20.43 9.55
N ASP A 149 -13.74 -21.69 9.76
CA ASP A 149 -14.54 -22.64 10.56
C ASP A 149 -14.45 -22.39 12.07
N ASN A 150 -13.47 -21.60 12.53
CA ASN A 150 -13.27 -21.35 13.95
C ASN A 150 -14.20 -20.26 14.48
N GLN A 151 -15.30 -20.70 15.10
CA GLN A 151 -16.31 -19.81 15.68
C GLN A 151 -15.75 -18.80 16.70
N ARG A 152 -14.71 -19.15 17.46
CA ARG A 152 -14.08 -18.22 18.41
C ARG A 152 -13.38 -17.06 17.69
N SER A 153 -12.71 -17.37 16.58
CA SER A 153 -12.06 -16.35 15.74
C SER A 153 -13.08 -15.42 15.08
N VAL A 154 -14.20 -15.96 14.60
CA VAL A 154 -15.30 -15.18 14.03
C VAL A 154 -15.92 -14.26 15.08
N GLN A 155 -16.23 -14.76 16.28
CA GLN A 155 -16.76 -13.93 17.37
C GLN A 155 -15.79 -12.82 17.78
N LYS A 156 -14.48 -13.11 17.86
CA LYS A 156 -13.47 -12.09 18.13
C LYS A 156 -13.43 -11.04 17.02
N PHE A 157 -13.51 -11.45 15.76
CA PHE A 157 -13.59 -10.52 14.64
C PHE A 157 -14.82 -9.61 14.74
N ASP A 158 -16.00 -10.16 15.00
CA ASP A 158 -17.23 -9.37 15.13
C ASP A 158 -17.15 -8.32 16.24
N PHE A 159 -16.48 -8.68 17.35
CA PHE A 159 -16.21 -7.74 18.44
C PHE A 159 -15.27 -6.62 18.00
N LEU A 160 -14.13 -6.97 17.39
CA LEU A 160 -13.14 -5.98 16.92
C LEU A 160 -13.70 -5.08 15.83
N GLU A 161 -14.49 -5.63 14.91
CA GLU A 161 -15.11 -4.85 13.84
C GLU A 161 -16.08 -3.79 14.40
N LYS A 162 -16.87 -4.13 15.42
CA LYS A 162 -17.75 -3.18 16.10
C LYS A 162 -16.96 -2.09 16.83
N ASP A 163 -15.89 -2.47 17.52
CA ASP A 163 -15.05 -1.52 18.26
C ASP A 163 -14.35 -0.53 17.31
N LEU A 164 -13.72 -1.05 16.26
CA LEU A 164 -13.12 -0.24 15.18
C LEU A 164 -14.15 0.66 14.48
N SER A 165 -15.40 0.18 14.31
CA SER A 165 -16.50 1.00 13.81
C SER A 165 -16.81 2.16 14.75
N GLY A 166 -16.89 1.90 16.05
CA GLY A 166 -17.13 2.91 17.09
C GLY A 166 -16.02 3.97 17.14
N LEU A 167 -14.77 3.55 16.88
CA LEU A 167 -13.61 4.43 16.80
C LEU A 167 -13.50 5.22 15.48
N GLY A 168 -14.37 4.95 14.49
CA GLY A 168 -14.41 5.70 13.24
C GLY A 168 -13.18 5.50 12.33
N VAL A 169 -12.48 4.37 12.45
CA VAL A 169 -11.25 4.11 11.67
C VAL A 169 -11.51 3.67 10.23
N PHE A 170 -12.73 3.26 9.90
CA PHE A 170 -13.08 2.80 8.57
C PHE A 170 -13.06 3.95 7.55
N SER A 171 -12.51 3.67 6.38
CA SER A 171 -12.43 4.60 5.26
C SER A 171 -13.16 4.03 4.05
N LEU A 172 -13.90 4.88 3.36
CA LEU A 172 -14.52 4.56 2.06
C LEU A 172 -13.51 4.54 0.91
N GLN A 173 -12.27 4.99 1.15
CA GLN A 173 -11.20 4.93 0.16
C GLN A 173 -10.65 3.50 0.06
N THR A 174 -10.18 3.15 -1.14
CA THR A 174 -9.46 1.91 -1.39
C THR A 174 -7.95 2.14 -1.36
N ALA A 175 -7.20 1.07 -1.06
CA ALA A 175 -5.75 1.07 -1.12
C ALA A 175 -5.24 1.45 -2.53
N SER A 176 -5.90 0.94 -3.57
CA SER A 176 -5.59 1.24 -4.98
C SER A 176 -5.69 2.73 -5.33
N VAL A 177 -6.77 3.41 -4.93
CA VAL A 177 -6.96 4.85 -5.20
C VAL A 177 -5.89 5.69 -4.50
N LEU A 178 -5.52 5.31 -3.28
CA LEU A 178 -4.50 6.03 -2.52
C LEU A 178 -3.09 5.82 -3.08
N LEU A 179 -2.83 4.66 -3.66
CA LEU A 179 -1.56 4.33 -4.29
C LEU A 179 -1.31 5.18 -5.54
N ASP A 180 -2.34 5.45 -6.33
CA ASP A 180 -2.25 6.30 -7.53
C ASP A 180 -2.30 7.81 -7.22
N LYS A 181 -2.72 8.20 -6.02
CA LYS A 181 -2.86 9.61 -5.65
C LYS A 181 -1.54 10.37 -5.81
N THR A 182 -1.58 11.49 -6.51
CA THR A 182 -0.43 12.40 -6.63
C THR A 182 -0.08 12.95 -5.25
N ILE A 183 1.16 12.75 -4.81
CA ILE A 183 1.65 13.35 -3.58
C ILE A 183 2.18 14.72 -3.94
N HIS A 184 1.41 15.76 -3.66
CA HIS A 184 1.85 17.14 -3.82
C HIS A 184 3.02 17.42 -2.85
N GLY A 185 4.13 17.92 -3.39
CA GLY A 185 5.30 18.32 -2.59
C GLY A 185 4.97 19.47 -1.64
N GLU A 186 5.80 19.65 -0.59
CA GLU A 186 5.57 20.66 0.46
C GLU A 186 5.32 22.07 -0.07
N ARG A 187 6.01 22.47 -1.16
CA ARG A 187 5.82 23.79 -1.79
C ARG A 187 4.40 23.98 -2.34
N HIS A 188 3.73 22.91 -2.76
CA HIS A 188 2.34 22.97 -3.24
C HIS A 188 1.35 22.95 -2.06
N ARG A 189 1.64 22.15 -1.01
CA ARG A 189 0.85 22.14 0.24
C ARG A 189 0.82 23.50 0.93
N LEU A 190 1.94 24.24 0.92
CA LEU A 190 2.02 25.60 1.48
C LEU A 190 1.22 26.62 0.66
N LYS A 191 1.14 26.45 -0.67
CA LYS A 191 0.32 27.30 -1.54
C LYS A 191 -1.18 27.06 -1.34
N GLU A 192 -1.60 25.81 -1.18
CA GLU A 192 -3.02 25.45 -0.96
C GLU A 192 -3.50 25.71 0.47
N SER A 193 -2.63 25.59 1.48
CA SER A 193 -3.02 25.79 2.88
C SER A 193 -3.02 27.26 3.33
N GLY A 194 -2.61 28.21 2.47
CA GLY A 194 -2.56 29.65 2.76
C GLY A 194 -1.58 30.06 3.88
N LYS A 195 -0.94 29.10 4.56
CA LYS A 195 -0.05 29.37 5.69
C LYS A 195 1.39 29.58 5.18
N ARG A 196 1.78 30.85 5.03
CA ARG A 196 3.20 31.20 4.89
C ARG A 196 3.95 30.83 6.18
N LYS A 197 5.15 30.27 6.08
CA LYS A 197 6.07 30.12 7.21
C LYS A 197 6.33 31.52 7.79
N VAL A 198 6.00 31.73 9.06
CA VAL A 198 6.55 32.85 9.84
C VAL A 198 8.02 32.51 10.03
N VAL A 199 8.88 33.11 9.21
CA VAL A 199 10.32 33.11 9.45
C VAL A 199 10.52 34.08 10.61
N ARG A 200 10.85 33.56 11.80
CA ARG A 200 11.46 34.39 12.83
C ARG A 200 12.87 34.70 12.33
N VAL A 201 13.10 35.97 12.05
CA VAL A 201 14.43 36.51 11.85
C VAL A 201 14.94 36.79 13.27
N ASP A 202 15.99 36.07 13.67
CA ASP A 202 16.76 36.37 14.87
C ASP A 202 17.59 37.64 14.66
#